data_AF-A0A0R3S5I5-F1
#
_entry.id   AF-A0A0R3S5I5-F1
#
_cell.length_a   1.000
_cell.length_b   1.000
_cell.length_c   1.000
_cell.angle_alpha   90.00
_cell.angle_beta   90.00
_cell.angle_gamma   90.00
#
_symmetry.space_group_name_H-M   'P 1'
#
loop_
_entity.id
_entity.type
_entity.pdbx_description
1 polymer ?
#
loop_
_entity_poly.entity_id
_entity_poly.type
_entity_poly.pdbx_seq_one_letter_code
_entity_poly.pdbx_strand_id
1 'polypeptide(L)'
;MTVKKKGMEQSEEVVICQSSLELRRYIGPDCLTMDVGGALKYNHLEWVQHRMDIERMKSSATVIAQSLSEFGRCLKETELPNDVETTARILEIQTAERDAIKEDFRISIRKGLSLLRHVRQLDVKPEHEQLSPTRQILFCFGCGHAIACRFDSFNLTNKKKLLHNVTAIERMLIQLEETERSFDAFWMKHEKRLTECLKLRRFEDSFRKH
;
A
#
# COMPACT_ATOMS: atom_id res chain seq x y z
N MET A 1 19.87 -9.54 26.54
CA MET A 1 18.96 -8.71 25.69
C MET A 1 19.65 -7.37 25.48
N THR A 2 19.54 -6.71 24.33
CA THR A 2 20.26 -5.44 24.09
C THR A 2 19.29 -4.29 23.82
N VAL A 3 19.59 -3.11 24.38
CA VAL A 3 18.83 -1.87 24.15
C VAL A 3 19.76 -0.83 23.57
N LYS A 4 19.34 -0.18 22.48
CA LYS A 4 20.02 1.00 21.97
C LYS A 4 19.44 2.24 22.66
N LYS A 5 20.27 2.93 23.44
CA LYS A 5 19.91 4.21 24.07
C LYS A 5 20.48 5.34 23.20
N LYS A 6 19.65 6.35 22.93
CA LYS A 6 20.10 7.55 22.21
C LYS A 6 20.80 8.47 23.21
N GLY A 7 22.12 8.62 23.09
CA GLY A 7 22.92 9.56 23.87
C GLY A 7 22.64 11.01 23.49
N MET A 8 23.01 11.95 24.37
CA MET A 8 22.79 13.40 24.17
C MET A 8 23.54 13.99 22.96
N GLU A 9 24.49 13.24 22.35
CA GLU A 9 25.29 13.67 21.19
C GLU A 9 25.23 12.68 20.01
N GLN A 10 24.05 12.18 19.66
CA GLN A 10 23.86 11.21 18.55
C GLN A 10 24.70 9.91 18.63
N SER A 11 25.37 9.64 19.75
CA SER A 11 26.01 8.35 20.02
C SER A 11 24.95 7.32 20.41
N GLU A 12 24.85 6.24 19.64
CA GLU A 12 24.02 5.08 19.99
C GLU A 12 24.81 4.17 20.94
N GLU A 13 24.46 4.20 22.23
CA GLU A 13 25.06 3.31 23.21
C GLU A 13 24.26 2.00 23.29
N VAL A 14 24.94 0.86 23.17
CA VAL A 14 24.33 -0.47 23.27
C VAL A 14 24.46 -0.96 24.72
N VAL A 15 23.33 -1.03 25.42
CA VAL A 15 23.27 -1.55 26.80
C VAL A 15 22.87 -3.03 26.75
N ILE A 16 23.71 -3.90 27.33
CA ILE A 16 23.41 -5.34 27.48
C ILE A 16 22.66 -5.55 28.79
N CYS A 17 21.36 -5.87 28.70
CA CYS A 17 20.54 -6.26 29.83
C CYS A 17 20.69 -7.75 30.13
N GLN A 18 20.94 -8.06 31.40
CA GLN A 18 21.10 -9.42 31.94
C GLN A 18 19.77 -10.06 32.34
N SER A 19 18.68 -9.28 32.44
CA SER A 19 17.34 -9.79 32.76
C SER A 19 16.22 -8.99 32.10
N SER A 20 15.01 -9.57 32.02
CA SER A 20 13.82 -8.86 31.54
C SER A 20 13.42 -7.69 32.45
N LEU A 21 13.79 -7.73 33.74
CA LEU A 21 13.55 -6.67 34.70
C LEU A 21 14.41 -5.43 34.40
N GLU A 22 15.68 -5.64 34.04
CA GLU A 22 16.59 -4.57 33.63
C GLU A 22 16.16 -3.94 32.30
N LEU A 23 15.68 -4.76 31.37
CA LEU A 23 15.11 -4.30 30.10
C LEU A 23 13.93 -3.34 30.30
N ARG A 24 13.05 -3.64 31.29
CA ARG A 24 11.89 -2.79 31.64
C ARG A 24 12.26 -1.43 32.22
N ARG A 25 13.52 -1.21 32.65
CA ARG A 25 13.99 0.11 33.11
C ARG A 25 14.24 1.08 31.94
N TYR A 26 14.45 0.54 30.74
CA TYR A 26 14.71 1.31 29.53
C TYR A 26 13.54 1.29 28.54
N ILE A 27 12.73 0.23 28.56
CA ILE A 27 11.65 0.00 27.61
C ILE A 27 10.35 -0.23 28.40
N GLY A 28 9.34 0.60 28.14
CA GLY A 28 8.02 0.44 28.76
C GLY A 28 7.37 -0.91 28.40
N PRO A 29 6.50 -1.46 29.27
CA PRO A 29 5.86 -2.75 29.06
C PRO A 29 5.06 -2.82 27.73
N ASP A 30 4.58 -1.70 27.24
CA ASP A 30 3.82 -1.61 25.98
C ASP A 30 4.69 -1.85 24.73
N CYS A 31 6.01 -1.71 24.86
CA CYS A 31 6.95 -1.92 23.76
C CYS A 31 7.54 -3.33 23.75
N LEU A 32 7.23 -4.15 24.75
CA LEU A 32 7.71 -5.51 24.92
C LEU A 32 6.61 -6.51 24.58
N THR A 33 6.98 -7.60 23.91
CA THR A 33 6.07 -8.70 23.60
C THR A 33 5.74 -9.52 24.85
N MET A 34 4.58 -10.18 24.86
CA MET A 34 4.09 -10.90 26.04
C MET A 34 5.06 -12.00 26.53
N ASP A 35 5.78 -12.64 25.62
CA ASP A 35 6.81 -13.66 25.88
C ASP A 35 8.02 -13.15 26.67
N VAL A 36 8.30 -11.83 26.64
CA VAL A 36 9.38 -11.19 27.40
C VAL A 36 8.86 -10.30 28.54
N GLY A 37 7.60 -10.50 28.94
CA GLY A 37 6.99 -9.80 30.08
C GLY A 37 6.47 -8.40 29.75
N GLY A 38 6.07 -8.16 28.50
CA GLY A 38 5.37 -6.94 28.09
C GLY A 38 3.88 -7.15 27.80
N ALA A 39 3.24 -6.10 27.29
CA ALA A 39 1.82 -6.07 26.96
C ALA A 39 1.56 -6.19 25.45
N LEU A 40 2.60 -6.25 24.61
CA LEU A 40 2.46 -6.26 23.15
C LEU A 40 2.07 -7.66 22.67
N LYS A 41 0.84 -7.76 22.14
CA LYS A 41 0.41 -8.95 21.42
C LYS A 41 1.07 -8.95 20.04
N TYR A 42 2.01 -9.86 19.84
CA TYR A 42 2.76 -10.01 18.59
C TYR A 42 2.38 -11.32 17.91
N ASN A 43 1.99 -11.21 16.64
CA ASN A 43 1.78 -12.34 15.76
C ASN A 43 2.81 -12.26 14.63
N HIS A 44 3.77 -13.20 14.65
CA HIS A 44 4.86 -13.20 13.67
C HIS A 44 4.35 -13.37 12.25
N LEU A 45 3.39 -14.28 12.04
CA LEU A 45 2.85 -14.59 10.71
C LEU A 45 2.17 -13.36 10.10
N GLU A 46 1.38 -12.66 10.90
CA GLU A 46 0.69 -11.43 10.49
C GLU A 46 1.67 -10.29 10.19
N TRP A 47 2.69 -10.10 11.05
CA TRP A 47 3.72 -9.09 10.82
C TRP A 47 4.51 -9.35 9.53
N VAL A 48 4.89 -10.61 9.28
CA VAL A 48 5.57 -11.00 8.04
C VAL A 48 4.64 -10.78 6.84
N GLN A 49 3.37 -11.17 6.95
CA GLN A 49 2.39 -11.01 5.88
C GLN A 49 2.21 -9.54 5.48
N HIS A 50 2.00 -8.64 6.45
CA HIS A 50 1.88 -7.20 6.16
C HIS A 50 3.12 -6.65 5.46
N ARG A 51 4.32 -7.06 5.89
CA ARG A 51 5.56 -6.64 5.22
C ARG A 51 5.62 -7.17 3.80
N MET A 52 5.30 -8.44 3.58
CA MET A 52 5.29 -9.02 2.24
C MET A 52 4.30 -8.30 1.33
N ASP A 53 3.09 -7.99 1.82
CA ASP A 53 2.08 -7.31 1.02
C ASP A 53 2.47 -5.86 0.68
N ILE A 54 3.07 -5.14 1.63
CA ILE A 54 3.62 -3.81 1.38
C ILE A 54 4.74 -3.86 0.33
N GLU A 55 5.68 -4.80 0.44
CA GLU A 55 6.74 -4.96 -0.55
C GLU A 55 6.20 -5.37 -1.93
N ARG A 56 5.19 -6.26 -1.99
CA ARG A 56 4.51 -6.59 -3.26
C ARG A 56 3.86 -5.36 -3.89
N MET A 57 3.23 -4.50 -3.10
CA MET A 57 2.65 -3.27 -3.60
C MET A 57 3.72 -2.32 -4.16
N LYS A 58 4.86 -2.17 -3.48
CA LYS A 58 6.01 -1.41 -3.98
C LYS A 58 6.53 -1.97 -5.30
N SER A 59 6.76 -3.27 -5.38
CA SER A 59 7.21 -3.93 -6.61
C SER A 59 6.24 -3.70 -7.76
N SER A 60 4.93 -3.77 -7.49
CA SER A 60 3.91 -3.48 -8.50
C SER A 60 3.94 -2.03 -8.99
N ALA A 61 4.14 -1.07 -8.09
CA ALA A 61 4.30 0.33 -8.47
C ALA A 61 5.57 0.56 -9.33
N THR A 62 6.66 -0.15 -9.03
CA THR A 62 7.88 -0.13 -9.85
C THR A 62 7.63 -0.66 -11.26
N VAL A 63 6.88 -1.76 -11.40
CA VAL A 63 6.52 -2.32 -12.72
C VAL A 63 5.70 -1.30 -13.53
N ILE A 64 4.69 -0.68 -12.92
CA ILE A 64 3.90 0.38 -13.58
C ILE A 64 4.80 1.53 -14.03
N ALA A 65 5.73 1.99 -13.19
CA ALA A 65 6.66 3.06 -13.54
C ALA A 65 7.57 2.69 -14.73
N GLN A 66 8.00 1.43 -14.81
CA GLN A 66 8.76 0.91 -15.95
C GLN A 66 7.91 0.91 -17.23
N SER A 67 6.70 0.35 -17.19
CA SER A 67 5.78 0.35 -18.34
C SER A 67 5.46 1.76 -18.84
N LEU A 68 5.27 2.72 -17.94
CA LEU A 68 5.06 4.13 -18.29
C LEU A 68 6.29 4.75 -18.97
N SER A 69 7.49 4.39 -18.51
CA SER A 69 8.74 4.91 -19.09
C SER A 69 8.93 4.37 -20.52
N GLU A 70 8.68 3.08 -20.72
CA GLU A 70 8.74 2.44 -22.04
C GLU A 70 7.68 3.00 -22.99
N PHE A 71 6.45 3.13 -22.53
CA PHE A 71 5.35 3.70 -23.31
C PHE A 71 5.62 5.17 -23.64
N GLY A 72 6.07 5.97 -22.67
CA GLY A 72 6.45 7.36 -22.88
C GLY A 72 7.56 7.52 -23.93
N ARG A 73 8.52 6.61 -23.97
CA ARG A 73 9.54 6.54 -25.03
C ARG A 73 8.90 6.23 -26.39
N CYS A 74 8.05 5.20 -26.47
CA CYS A 74 7.32 4.84 -27.69
C CYS A 74 6.54 6.04 -28.27
N LEU A 75 5.79 6.76 -27.43
CA LEU A 75 5.02 7.94 -27.82
C LEU A 75 5.87 9.11 -28.32
N LYS A 76 7.10 9.25 -27.79
CA LYS A 76 8.04 10.30 -28.21
C LYS A 76 8.72 9.97 -29.53
N GLU A 77 9.04 8.70 -29.76
CA GLU A 77 9.68 8.17 -30.96
C GLU A 77 8.70 7.93 -32.11
N THR A 78 7.39 8.07 -31.85
CA THR A 78 6.35 7.91 -32.87
C THR A 78 6.46 8.97 -33.96
N GLU A 79 6.86 8.56 -35.15
CA GLU A 79 6.76 9.35 -36.37
C GLU A 79 5.34 9.29 -36.94
N LEU A 80 4.85 10.40 -37.52
CA LEU A 80 3.51 10.45 -38.12
C LEU A 80 3.56 9.95 -39.57
N PRO A 81 2.92 8.81 -39.90
CA PRO A 81 2.94 8.27 -41.26
C PRO A 81 2.22 9.17 -42.26
N ASN A 82 2.46 8.92 -43.55
CA ASN A 82 1.83 9.63 -44.66
C ASN A 82 0.62 8.91 -45.27
N ASP A 83 0.24 7.76 -44.72
CA ASP A 83 -0.90 6.96 -45.16
C ASP A 83 -1.91 6.71 -44.03
N VAL A 84 -3.15 6.42 -44.43
CA VAL A 84 -4.28 6.23 -43.51
C VAL A 84 -4.13 4.95 -42.69
N GLU A 85 -3.68 3.85 -43.32
CA GLU A 85 -3.64 2.53 -42.71
C GLU A 85 -2.62 2.47 -41.57
N THR A 86 -1.39 2.91 -41.81
CA THR A 86 -0.32 2.92 -40.80
C THR A 86 -0.66 3.87 -39.66
N THR A 87 -1.19 5.07 -39.96
CA THR A 87 -1.60 6.02 -38.91
C THR A 87 -2.71 5.44 -38.02
N ALA A 88 -3.70 4.76 -38.62
CA ALA A 88 -4.78 4.10 -37.87
C ALA A 88 -4.24 2.95 -37.01
N ARG A 89 -3.32 2.15 -37.55
CA ARG A 89 -2.71 1.02 -36.84
C ARG A 89 -1.87 1.47 -35.64
N ILE A 90 -1.10 2.55 -35.77
CA ILE A 90 -0.33 3.12 -34.64
C ILE A 90 -1.29 3.56 -33.53
N LEU A 91 -2.38 4.26 -33.89
CA LEU A 91 -3.37 4.70 -32.92
C LEU A 91 -4.02 3.53 -32.19
N GLU A 92 -4.38 2.46 -32.91
CA GLU A 92 -4.96 1.24 -32.34
C GLU A 92 -4.01 0.56 -31.35
N ILE A 93 -2.76 0.31 -31.77
CA ILE A 93 -1.75 -0.37 -30.94
C ILE A 93 -1.47 0.43 -29.67
N GLN A 94 -1.22 1.74 -29.79
CA GLN A 94 -0.91 2.58 -28.64
C GLN A 94 -2.10 2.75 -27.69
N THR A 95 -3.33 2.73 -28.21
CA THR A 95 -4.54 2.75 -27.38
C THR A 95 -4.66 1.45 -26.58
N ALA A 96 -4.39 0.30 -27.20
CA ALA A 96 -4.40 -0.98 -26.51
C ALA A 96 -3.31 -1.07 -25.42
N GLU A 97 -2.09 -0.58 -25.69
CA GLU A 97 -1.02 -0.49 -24.70
C GLU A 97 -1.40 0.44 -23.53
N ARG A 98 -2.00 1.61 -23.82
CA ARG A 98 -2.53 2.52 -22.80
C ARG A 98 -3.55 1.82 -21.91
N ASP A 99 -4.50 1.11 -22.51
CA ASP A 99 -5.56 0.39 -21.79
C ASP A 99 -4.99 -0.69 -20.87
N ALA A 100 -3.95 -1.41 -21.30
CA ALA A 100 -3.24 -2.38 -20.47
C ALA A 100 -2.59 -1.72 -19.24
N ILE A 101 -1.89 -0.60 -19.43
CA ILE A 101 -1.26 0.14 -18.32
C ILE A 101 -2.33 0.68 -17.35
N LYS A 102 -3.47 1.16 -17.86
CA LYS A 102 -4.61 1.59 -17.02
C LYS A 102 -5.18 0.45 -16.19
N GLU A 103 -5.23 -0.75 -16.76
CA GLU A 103 -5.65 -1.94 -16.03
C GLU A 103 -4.67 -2.28 -14.90
N ASP A 104 -3.36 -2.15 -15.11
CA ASP A 104 -2.36 -2.34 -14.07
C ASP A 104 -2.53 -1.35 -12.91
N PHE A 105 -2.75 -0.05 -13.19
CA PHE A 105 -3.11 0.94 -12.16
C PHE A 105 -4.34 0.50 -11.37
N ARG A 106 -5.41 0.11 -12.07
CA ARG A 106 -6.68 -0.32 -11.48
C ARG A 106 -6.48 -1.51 -10.54
N ILE A 107 -5.67 -2.49 -10.93
CA ILE A 107 -5.34 -3.67 -10.13
C ILE A 107 -4.54 -3.27 -8.89
N SER A 108 -3.51 -2.44 -9.04
CA SER A 108 -2.62 -2.05 -7.95
C SER A 108 -3.32 -1.19 -6.91
N ILE A 109 -4.19 -0.27 -7.34
CA ILE A 109 -5.02 0.54 -6.43
C ILE A 109 -5.97 -0.36 -5.63
N ARG A 110 -6.65 -1.32 -6.29
CA ARG A 110 -7.53 -2.27 -5.57
C ARG A 110 -6.77 -3.11 -4.54
N LYS A 111 -5.59 -3.61 -4.90
CA LYS A 111 -4.71 -4.34 -3.98
C LYS A 111 -4.33 -3.48 -2.78
N GLY A 112 -3.92 -2.23 -3.01
CA GLY A 112 -3.57 -1.29 -1.94
C GLY A 112 -4.74 -0.94 -1.03
N LEU A 113 -5.94 -0.69 -1.57
CA LEU A 113 -7.15 -0.43 -0.78
C LEU A 113 -7.61 -1.64 0.04
N SER A 114 -7.50 -2.84 -0.53
CA SER A 114 -7.76 -4.09 0.18
C SER A 114 -6.78 -4.30 1.34
N LEU A 115 -5.49 -4.10 1.09
CA LEU A 115 -4.46 -4.16 2.12
C LEU A 115 -4.71 -3.14 3.23
N LEU A 116 -5.03 -1.89 2.86
CA LEU A 116 -5.35 -0.83 3.82
C LEU A 116 -6.53 -1.20 4.72
N ARG A 117 -7.55 -1.88 4.18
CA ARG A 117 -8.69 -2.39 4.95
C ARG A 117 -8.26 -3.46 5.95
N HIS A 118 -7.46 -4.44 5.54
CA HIS A 118 -6.96 -5.50 6.44
C HIS A 118 -6.09 -4.93 7.56
N VAL A 119 -5.20 -3.99 7.21
CA VAL A 119 -4.33 -3.33 8.20
C VAL A 119 -5.16 -2.47 9.16
N ARG A 120 -6.24 -1.81 8.71
CA ARG A 120 -7.10 -0.99 9.59
C ARG A 120 -8.13 -1.79 10.42
N GLN A 121 -8.63 -2.93 9.94
CA GLN A 121 -9.62 -3.74 10.66
C GLN A 121 -9.12 -4.29 12.00
N LEU A 122 -7.80 -4.28 12.22
CA LEU A 122 -7.18 -4.61 13.50
C LEU A 122 -7.39 -3.54 14.59
N ASP A 123 -7.93 -2.37 14.25
CA ASP A 123 -8.37 -1.35 15.22
C ASP A 123 -9.84 -1.51 15.64
N VAL A 124 -10.65 -2.35 14.96
CA VAL A 124 -12.07 -2.53 15.29
C VAL A 124 -12.24 -3.79 16.12
N LYS A 125 -12.46 -3.59 17.43
CA LYS A 125 -12.91 -4.62 18.38
C LYS A 125 -14.13 -5.33 17.76
N PRO A 126 -14.21 -6.68 17.72
CA PRO A 126 -15.48 -7.32 17.37
C PRO A 126 -16.52 -6.84 18.39
N GLU A 127 -17.59 -6.21 17.90
CA GLU A 127 -18.73 -5.88 18.75
C GLU A 127 -19.25 -7.15 19.41
N HIS A 128 -19.69 -7.00 20.66
CA HIS A 128 -20.01 -8.06 21.61
C HIS A 128 -21.20 -8.96 21.24
N GLU A 129 -21.62 -8.99 19.98
CA GLU A 129 -22.91 -9.55 19.56
C GLU A 129 -22.83 -10.83 18.73
N GLN A 130 -21.63 -11.43 18.59
CA GLN A 130 -21.44 -12.73 17.95
C GLN A 130 -20.72 -13.77 18.83
N LEU A 131 -20.90 -13.73 20.14
CA LEU A 131 -20.47 -14.82 21.03
C LEU A 131 -21.65 -15.75 21.30
N SER A 132 -21.50 -17.02 20.93
CA SER A 132 -22.49 -18.05 21.21
C SER A 132 -22.76 -18.18 22.72
N PRO A 133 -23.98 -18.57 23.14
CA PRO A 133 -24.37 -18.64 24.55
C PRO A 133 -23.50 -19.57 25.43
N THR A 134 -22.68 -20.44 24.82
CA THR A 134 -22.01 -21.54 25.52
C THR A 134 -20.67 -21.17 26.17
N ARG A 135 -20.11 -19.98 25.89
CA ARG A 135 -18.83 -19.54 26.49
C ARG A 135 -18.96 -18.71 27.78
N GLN A 136 -20.15 -18.65 28.37
CA GLN A 136 -20.40 -17.98 29.65
C GLN A 136 -20.08 -18.85 30.89
N ILE A 137 -19.68 -20.11 30.68
CA ILE A 137 -19.33 -21.03 31.78
C ILE A 137 -17.82 -21.25 31.80
N LEU A 138 -17.09 -20.22 32.18
CA LEU A 138 -15.90 -20.40 33.00
C LEU A 138 -16.00 -19.43 34.17
N PHE A 139 -16.95 -19.74 35.06
CA PHE A 139 -17.04 -19.11 36.36
C PHE A 139 -15.75 -19.37 37.13
N CYS A 140 -15.05 -18.29 37.44
CA CYS A 140 -13.99 -18.28 38.43
C CYS A 140 -14.64 -18.52 39.81
N PHE A 141 -14.63 -19.77 40.28
CA PHE A 141 -14.87 -20.07 41.68
C PHE A 141 -13.71 -19.47 42.48
N GLY A 142 -13.93 -18.38 43.20
CA GLY A 142 -13.00 -18.00 44.28
C GLY A 142 -12.76 -16.53 44.63
N CYS A 143 -13.43 -15.53 44.07
CA CYS A 143 -13.29 -14.17 44.64
C CYS A 143 -14.62 -13.43 44.82
N GLY A 144 -15.03 -13.30 46.09
CA GLY A 144 -16.17 -12.50 46.50
C GLY A 144 -15.79 -11.03 46.65
N HIS A 145 -15.55 -10.32 45.55
CA HIS A 145 -15.49 -8.86 45.48
C HIS A 145 -15.93 -8.39 44.08
N ALA A 146 -16.93 -7.51 44.00
CA ALA A 146 -17.41 -6.92 42.74
C ALA A 146 -16.45 -5.81 42.27
N ILE A 147 -15.27 -6.22 41.81
CA ILE A 147 -14.29 -5.35 41.17
C ILE A 147 -14.68 -5.23 39.70
N ALA A 148 -15.09 -4.03 39.29
CA ALA A 148 -15.05 -3.63 37.90
C ALA A 148 -13.57 -3.51 37.46
N CYS A 149 -12.92 -4.63 37.19
CA CYS A 149 -11.63 -4.65 36.50
C CYS A 149 -11.91 -4.38 35.01
N ARG A 150 -12.11 -3.09 34.66
CA ARG A 150 -11.89 -2.63 33.29
C ARG A 150 -10.41 -2.83 32.98
N PHE A 151 -10.11 -3.79 32.12
CA PHE A 151 -8.77 -3.95 31.55
C PHE A 151 -8.78 -3.36 30.12
N ASP A 152 -8.95 -2.04 30.01
CA ASP A 152 -8.67 -1.32 28.76
C ASP A 152 -7.24 -0.79 28.83
N SER A 153 -6.29 -1.60 28.38
CA SER A 153 -4.95 -1.16 28.02
C SER A 153 -4.60 -1.78 26.67
N PHE A 154 -5.27 -1.31 25.62
CA PHE A 154 -4.97 -1.67 24.25
C PHE A 154 -3.74 -0.89 23.77
N ASN A 155 -2.81 -1.61 23.15
CA ASN A 155 -1.38 -1.31 23.18
C ASN A 155 -0.95 -0.16 22.22
N LEU A 156 -0.40 0.94 22.77
CA LEU A 156 0.04 2.15 22.03
C LEU A 156 1.13 1.84 20.98
N THR A 157 1.93 0.78 21.16
CA THR A 157 3.00 0.39 20.24
C THR A 157 2.46 -0.31 19.00
N ASN A 158 1.43 -1.15 19.15
CA ASN A 158 0.71 -1.72 18.00
C ASN A 158 0.08 -0.58 17.19
N LYS A 159 -0.54 0.40 17.85
CA LYS A 159 -1.07 1.61 17.18
C LYS A 159 0.00 2.37 16.38
N LYS A 160 1.22 2.54 16.91
CA LYS A 160 2.33 3.21 16.18
C LYS A 160 2.82 2.41 14.96
N LYS A 161 2.96 1.09 15.06
CA LYS A 161 3.37 0.23 13.93
C LYS A 161 2.29 0.15 12.86
N LEU A 162 1.03 0.06 13.29
CA LEU A 162 -0.14 0.12 12.43
C LEU A 162 -0.17 1.44 11.66
N LEU A 163 0.01 2.56 12.38
CA LEU A 163 0.02 3.90 11.79
C LEU A 163 1.12 4.06 10.73
N HIS A 164 2.32 3.52 10.95
CA HIS A 164 3.40 3.59 9.96
C HIS A 164 3.07 2.82 8.67
N ASN A 165 2.56 1.60 8.80
CA ASN A 165 2.17 0.77 7.65
C ASN A 165 1.00 1.40 6.88
N VAL A 166 -0.02 1.89 7.59
CA VAL A 166 -1.16 2.62 7.02
C VAL A 166 -0.67 3.84 6.24
N THR A 167 0.17 4.67 6.85
CA THR A 167 0.72 5.88 6.21
C THR A 167 1.52 5.52 4.95
N ALA A 168 2.30 4.44 4.98
CA ALA A 168 3.07 4.00 3.82
C ALA A 168 2.17 3.59 2.65
N ILE A 169 1.12 2.80 2.92
CA ILE A 169 0.15 2.35 1.91
C ILE A 169 -0.62 3.54 1.33
N GLU A 170 -1.12 4.45 2.17
CA GLU A 170 -1.83 5.66 1.73
C GLU A 170 -0.97 6.53 0.81
N ARG A 171 0.30 6.77 1.19
CA ARG A 171 1.22 7.54 0.35
C ARG A 171 1.46 6.87 -1.01
N MET A 172 1.60 5.54 -1.06
CA MET A 172 1.74 4.83 -2.32
C MET A 172 0.48 4.94 -3.19
N LEU A 173 -0.71 4.84 -2.60
CA LEU A 173 -1.98 5.02 -3.32
C LEU A 173 -2.09 6.43 -3.92
N ILE A 174 -1.80 7.46 -3.13
CA ILE A 174 -1.83 8.86 -3.61
C ILE A 174 -0.87 9.05 -4.78
N GLN A 175 0.37 8.53 -4.67
CA GLN A 175 1.36 8.63 -5.74
C GLN A 175 0.92 7.89 -7.01
N LEU A 176 0.31 6.72 -6.89
CA LEU A 176 -0.25 6.00 -8.05
C LEU A 176 -1.36 6.80 -8.72
N GLU A 177 -2.30 7.37 -7.96
CA GLU A 177 -3.38 8.19 -8.52
C GLU A 177 -2.87 9.47 -9.20
N GLU A 178 -1.89 10.15 -8.60
CA GLU A 178 -1.25 11.33 -9.21
C GLU A 178 -0.52 10.97 -10.51
N THR A 179 0.19 9.84 -10.51
CA THR A 179 0.89 9.33 -11.69
C THR A 179 -0.09 8.95 -12.79
N GLU A 180 -1.19 8.28 -12.45
CA GLU A 180 -2.26 7.92 -13.39
C GLU A 180 -2.89 9.17 -14.03
N ARG A 181 -3.20 10.21 -13.23
CA ARG A 181 -3.71 11.48 -13.75
C ARG A 181 -2.73 12.17 -14.71
N SER A 182 -1.45 12.16 -14.37
CA SER A 182 -0.40 12.72 -15.23
C SER A 182 -0.29 11.95 -16.54
N PHE A 183 -0.36 10.62 -16.47
CA PHE A 183 -0.36 9.73 -17.61
C PHE A 183 -1.56 9.99 -18.53
N ASP A 184 -2.77 10.09 -17.98
CA ASP A 184 -3.99 10.41 -18.74
C ASP A 184 -3.86 11.76 -19.46
N ALA A 185 -3.35 12.78 -18.78
CA ALA A 185 -3.14 14.10 -19.37
C ALA A 185 -2.12 14.09 -20.52
N PHE A 186 -1.06 13.28 -20.41
CA PHE A 186 -0.08 13.08 -21.47
C PHE A 186 -0.69 12.36 -22.67
N TRP A 187 -1.39 11.25 -22.41
CA TRP A 187 -2.07 10.46 -23.43
C TRP A 187 -3.07 11.28 -24.24
N MET A 188 -3.96 12.04 -23.57
CA MET A 188 -4.98 12.86 -24.23
C MET A 188 -4.39 13.84 -25.27
N LYS A 189 -3.20 14.39 -25.00
CA LYS A 189 -2.50 15.27 -25.94
C LYS A 189 -1.95 14.49 -27.13
N HIS A 190 -1.34 13.33 -26.88
CA HIS A 190 -0.79 12.47 -27.92
C HIS A 190 -1.89 11.93 -28.83
N GLU A 191 -2.93 11.34 -28.25
CA GLU A 191 -4.09 10.77 -28.94
C GLU A 191 -4.77 11.81 -29.83
N LYS A 192 -4.98 13.03 -29.31
CA LYS A 192 -5.54 14.13 -30.10
C LYS A 192 -4.69 14.42 -31.34
N ARG A 193 -3.37 14.57 -31.17
CA ARG A 193 -2.45 14.83 -32.29
C ARG A 193 -2.51 13.74 -33.35
N LEU A 194 -2.49 12.46 -32.93
CA LEU A 194 -2.50 11.33 -33.84
C LEU A 194 -3.85 11.16 -34.55
N THR A 195 -4.95 11.42 -33.84
CA THR A 195 -6.31 11.42 -34.39
C THR A 195 -6.50 12.52 -35.44
N GLU A 196 -6.00 13.72 -35.19
CA GLU A 196 -6.04 14.81 -36.19
C GLU A 196 -5.17 14.49 -37.42
N CYS A 197 -4.01 13.86 -37.22
CA CYS A 197 -3.21 13.34 -38.33
C CYS A 197 -4.02 12.34 -39.18
N LEU A 198 -4.67 11.37 -38.54
CA LEU A 198 -5.48 10.37 -39.22
C LEU A 198 -6.64 11.00 -40.01
N LYS A 199 -7.33 11.99 -39.43
CA LYS A 199 -8.40 12.74 -40.12
C LYS A 199 -7.87 13.45 -41.37
N LEU A 200 -6.71 14.12 -41.25
CA LEU A 200 -6.07 14.78 -42.39
C LEU A 200 -5.72 13.78 -43.48
N ARG A 201 -5.12 12.63 -43.14
CA ARG A 201 -4.80 11.58 -44.12
C ARG A 201 -6.03 11.03 -44.83
N ARG A 202 -7.13 10.81 -44.09
CA ARG A 202 -8.40 10.35 -44.68
C ARG A 202 -8.97 11.39 -45.65
N PHE A 203 -8.87 12.67 -45.31
CA PHE A 203 -9.26 13.75 -46.21
C PHE A 203 -8.41 13.78 -47.48
N GLU A 204 -7.08 13.79 -47.35
CA GLU A 204 -6.15 13.78 -48.49
C GLU A 204 -6.40 12.60 -49.43
N ASP A 205 -6.59 11.40 -48.88
CA ASP A 205 -6.88 10.19 -49.66
C ASP A 205 -8.24 10.28 -50.37
N SER A 206 -9.28 10.80 -49.71
CA SER A 206 -10.59 11.01 -50.32
C SER A 206 -10.54 12.05 -51.45
N PHE A 207 -9.74 13.10 -51.29
CA PHE A 207 -9.54 14.15 -52.29
C PHE A 207 -8.81 13.62 -53.52
N ARG A 208 -7.79 12.77 -53.36
CA ARG A 208 -7.06 12.17 -54.49
C ARG A 208 -7.90 11.19 -55.32
N LYS A 209 -8.96 10.65 -54.73
CA LYS A 209 -9.87 9.68 -55.37
C LYS A 209 -11.02 10.33 -56.16
N HIS A 210 -11.19 11.64 -56.05
CA HIS A 210 -12.14 12.45 -56.82
C HIS A 210 -11.40 13.28 -57.87
#